data_AF-D9UU06-F1
#
_entry.id   AF-D9UU06-F1
#
_cell.length_a   1.000
_cell.length_b   1.000
_cell.length_c   1.000
_cell.angle_alpha   90.00
_cell.angle_beta   90.00
_cell.angle_gamma   90.00
#
_symmetry.space_group_name_H-M   'P 1'
#
loop_
_entity.id
_entity.type
_entity.pdbx_description
1 polymer ?
#
loop_
_entity_poly.entity_id
_entity_poly.type
_entity_poly.pdbx_seq_one_letter_code
_entity_poly.pdbx_strand_id
1 'polypeptide(L)'
;MLRVDALGWQPGHVTWGLAVEEGGTDGPEPLTESVHESADAVPLRALPAALAGPLADAFRRCDEPGAPAMLHVALPHDLLGLEVDTWPDPSGGGPLGAVRPVVVRCASREQFGPGAEVDPVRWAALHPRVPGAEGVHGSVLDCAGGTPRALADDLVTLPAEIPVLCQYRGAAHPVTGDALPRLVRAGYGVALWRRRGEFSRTYGMVPGYAYDGNCSGFHTRVGQEVRAAHSAAQLPYALHDWRRAAEHGRGWSEGVVLMYDPPRAAPALLAPP
;
A
#
# COMPACT_ATOMS: atom_id res chain seq x y z
N MET A 1 -6.22 -5.43 -10.56
CA MET A 1 -6.50 -4.13 -9.90
C MET A 1 -7.90 -4.11 -9.33
N LEU A 2 -8.03 -3.88 -8.02
CA LEU A 2 -9.27 -3.57 -7.33
C LEU A 2 -9.33 -2.05 -7.12
N ARG A 3 -10.38 -1.41 -7.62
CA ARG A 3 -10.69 0.00 -7.36
C ARG A 3 -11.86 0.06 -6.38
N VAL A 4 -11.73 0.87 -5.34
CA VAL A 4 -12.82 1.17 -4.39
C VAL A 4 -13.05 2.67 -4.41
N ASP A 5 -14.30 3.11 -4.52
CA ASP A 5 -14.64 4.53 -4.49
C ASP A 5 -15.55 4.82 -3.31
N ALA A 6 -15.21 5.87 -2.55
CA ALA A 6 -16.04 6.37 -1.48
C ALA A 6 -17.21 7.20 -2.04
N LEU A 7 -18.41 6.99 -1.50
CA LEU A 7 -19.57 7.80 -1.85
C LEU A 7 -19.69 8.97 -0.88
N GLY A 8 -19.29 10.16 -1.34
CA GLY A 8 -19.31 11.38 -0.50
C GLY A 8 -20.69 11.74 0.06
N TRP A 9 -21.77 11.31 -0.61
CA TRP A 9 -23.16 11.52 -0.17
C TRP A 9 -23.71 10.42 0.75
N GLN A 10 -22.99 9.30 0.91
CA GLN A 10 -23.37 8.18 1.79
C GLN A 10 -22.12 7.62 2.50
N PRO A 11 -21.66 8.27 3.59
CA PRO A 11 -20.48 7.83 4.33
C PRO A 11 -20.53 6.36 4.75
N GLY A 12 -19.39 5.69 4.66
CA GLY A 12 -19.27 4.26 4.99
C GLY A 12 -19.88 3.31 3.94
N HIS A 13 -20.31 3.81 2.78
CA HIS A 13 -20.65 3.01 1.62
C HIS A 13 -19.68 3.28 0.46
N VAL A 14 -19.47 2.24 -0.34
CA VAL A 14 -18.52 2.26 -1.44
C VAL A 14 -19.08 1.55 -2.67
N THR A 15 -18.64 2.01 -3.83
CA THR A 15 -18.67 1.23 -5.08
C THR A 15 -17.30 0.62 -5.34
N TRP A 16 -17.23 -0.36 -6.21
CA TRP A 16 -15.98 -1.03 -6.53
C TRP A 16 -15.95 -1.53 -7.98
N GLY A 17 -14.74 -1.69 -8.50
CA GLY A 17 -14.49 -2.31 -9.78
C GLY A 17 -13.27 -3.21 -9.72
N LEU A 18 -13.28 -4.29 -10.50
CA LEU A 18 -12.15 -5.19 -10.70
C LEU A 18 -11.74 -5.18 -12.16
N ALA A 19 -10.45 -5.01 -12.38
CA ALA A 19 -9.84 -5.18 -13.68
C ALA A 19 -8.59 -6.05 -13.60
N VAL A 20 -8.26 -6.70 -14.71
CA VAL A 20 -6.99 -7.41 -14.90
C VAL A 20 -6.06 -6.49 -15.67
N GLU A 21 -4.86 -6.29 -15.14
CA GLU A 21 -3.80 -5.49 -15.75
C GLU A 21 -2.81 -6.45 -16.41
N GLU A 22 -2.72 -6.45 -17.74
CA GLU A 22 -1.68 -7.15 -18.48
C GLU A 22 -0.45 -6.23 -18.63
N GLY A 23 0.69 -6.67 -18.10
CA GLY A 23 1.95 -5.91 -18.08
C GLY A 23 2.56 -5.83 -16.68
N GLY A 24 3.89 -5.83 -16.60
CA GLY A 24 4.61 -5.77 -15.32
C GLY A 24 4.40 -4.45 -14.55
N THR A 25 4.78 -4.42 -13.28
CA THR A 25 4.57 -3.30 -12.34
C THR A 25 5.20 -1.96 -12.73
N ASP A 26 6.05 -1.97 -13.77
CA ASP A 26 6.91 -0.85 -14.17
C ASP A 26 6.63 -0.34 -15.61
N GLY A 27 5.59 -0.86 -16.29
CA GLY A 27 5.22 -0.46 -17.66
C GLY A 27 4.22 0.70 -17.74
N PRO A 28 4.23 1.52 -18.81
CA PRO A 28 3.24 2.59 -19.01
C PRO A 28 1.87 1.98 -19.32
N GLU A 29 0.85 2.45 -18.60
CA GLU A 29 -0.57 2.04 -18.64
C GLU A 29 -0.80 0.57 -19.02
N PRO A 30 -0.85 -0.36 -18.04
CA PRO A 30 -1.14 -1.75 -18.34
C PRO A 30 -2.45 -1.87 -19.10
N LEU A 31 -2.51 -2.79 -20.07
CA LEU A 31 -3.76 -3.11 -20.75
C LEU A 31 -4.74 -3.59 -19.68
N THR A 32 -5.80 -2.83 -19.49
CA THR A 32 -6.73 -3.02 -18.39
C THR A 32 -8.04 -3.59 -18.93
N GLU A 33 -8.32 -4.86 -18.68
CA GLU A 33 -9.62 -5.48 -18.96
C GLU A 33 -10.50 -5.36 -17.71
N SER A 34 -11.59 -4.58 -17.79
CA SER A 34 -12.60 -4.58 -16.73
C SER A 34 -13.32 -5.92 -16.71
N VAL A 35 -13.31 -6.58 -15.55
CA VAL A 35 -13.92 -7.90 -15.37
C VAL A 35 -15.22 -7.81 -14.56
N HIS A 36 -15.27 -6.90 -13.58
CA HIS A 36 -16.46 -6.69 -12.76
C HIS A 36 -16.60 -5.23 -12.35
N GLU A 37 -17.84 -4.75 -12.27
CA GLU A 37 -18.20 -3.47 -11.63
C GLU A 37 -19.39 -3.68 -10.71
N SER A 38 -19.37 -3.00 -9.56
CA SER A 38 -20.50 -3.03 -8.62
C SER A 38 -21.70 -2.32 -9.24
N ALA A 39 -22.84 -3.01 -9.32
CA ALA A 39 -24.10 -2.37 -9.70
C ALA A 39 -24.62 -1.43 -8.60
N ASP A 40 -24.45 -1.83 -7.33
CA ASP A 40 -24.95 -1.12 -6.16
C ASP A 40 -23.84 -0.80 -5.17
N ALA A 41 -24.05 0.27 -4.40
CA ALA A 41 -23.21 0.63 -3.29
C ALA A 41 -23.37 -0.38 -2.13
N VAL A 42 -22.26 -0.76 -1.51
CA VAL A 42 -22.26 -1.66 -0.35
C VAL A 42 -21.67 -0.96 0.88
N PRO A 43 -22.12 -1.29 2.10
CA PRO A 43 -21.42 -0.87 3.31
C PRO A 43 -19.97 -1.35 3.27
N LEU A 44 -19.01 -0.51 3.69
CA LEU A 44 -17.58 -0.83 3.65
C LEU A 44 -17.25 -2.15 4.36
N ARG A 45 -17.91 -2.44 5.48
CA ARG A 45 -17.77 -3.71 6.23
C ARG A 45 -18.24 -4.95 5.46
N ALA A 46 -19.11 -4.80 4.48
CA ALA A 46 -19.65 -5.88 3.66
C ALA A 46 -18.82 -6.11 2.39
N LEU A 47 -17.88 -5.20 2.08
CA LEU A 47 -17.03 -5.26 0.89
C LEU A 47 -16.25 -6.57 0.75
N PRO A 48 -15.63 -7.17 1.80
CA PRO A 48 -14.92 -8.43 1.65
C PRO A 48 -15.83 -9.57 1.18
N ALA A 49 -17.04 -9.65 1.71
CA ALA A 49 -18.02 -10.66 1.34
C ALA A 49 -18.54 -10.45 -0.09
N ALA A 50 -18.80 -9.19 -0.47
CA ALA A 50 -19.24 -8.84 -1.81
C ALA A 50 -18.18 -9.14 -2.89
N LEU A 51 -16.89 -9.00 -2.54
CA LEU A 51 -15.77 -9.23 -3.45
C LEU A 51 -15.28 -10.67 -3.52
N ALA A 52 -15.72 -11.57 -2.62
CA ALA A 52 -15.17 -12.92 -2.52
C ALA A 52 -15.23 -13.69 -3.85
N GLY A 53 -16.41 -13.77 -4.48
CA GLY A 53 -16.59 -14.42 -5.78
C GLY A 53 -15.80 -13.75 -6.91
N PRO A 54 -15.99 -12.43 -7.14
CA PRO A 54 -15.25 -11.68 -8.17
C PRO A 54 -13.72 -11.79 -8.05
N LEU A 55 -13.17 -11.77 -6.83
CA LEU A 55 -11.74 -11.95 -6.59
C LEU A 55 -11.30 -13.37 -6.91
N ALA A 56 -12.06 -14.40 -6.52
CA ALA A 56 -11.74 -15.79 -6.86
C ALA A 56 -11.64 -15.99 -8.38
N ASP A 57 -12.57 -15.40 -9.13
CA ASP A 57 -12.59 -15.47 -10.59
C ASP A 57 -11.40 -14.76 -11.23
N ALA A 58 -11.07 -13.55 -10.76
CA ALA A 58 -9.93 -12.80 -11.24
C ALA A 58 -8.60 -13.51 -10.92
N PHE A 59 -8.44 -14.03 -9.70
CA PHE A 59 -7.24 -14.77 -9.30
C PHE A 59 -7.03 -16.03 -10.13
N ARG A 60 -8.08 -16.82 -10.35
CA ARG A 60 -8.01 -18.00 -11.21
C ARG A 60 -7.57 -17.68 -12.65
N ARG A 61 -7.89 -16.49 -13.16
CA ARG A 61 -7.46 -16.03 -14.49
C ARG A 61 -6.00 -15.57 -14.51
N CYS A 62 -5.50 -14.98 -13.42
CA CYS A 62 -4.21 -14.30 -13.38
C CYS A 62 -3.08 -15.12 -12.74
N ASP A 63 -3.40 -16.05 -11.84
CA ASP A 63 -2.40 -16.80 -11.08
C ASP A 63 -1.69 -17.81 -11.98
N GLU A 64 -0.36 -17.82 -11.91
CA GLU A 64 0.49 -18.83 -12.53
C GLU A 64 0.90 -19.90 -11.49
N PRO A 65 1.28 -21.13 -11.90
CA PRO A 65 1.72 -22.17 -10.99
C PRO A 65 2.89 -21.71 -10.10
N GLY A 66 2.64 -21.54 -8.81
CA GLY A 66 3.64 -21.10 -7.82
C GLY A 66 3.89 -19.60 -7.78
N ALA A 67 3.20 -18.80 -8.60
CA ALA A 67 3.34 -17.35 -8.68
C ALA A 67 1.95 -16.68 -8.62
N PRO A 68 1.44 -16.37 -7.41
CA PRO A 68 0.16 -15.69 -7.28
C PRO A 68 0.26 -14.26 -7.81
N ALA A 69 -0.76 -13.83 -8.56
CA ALA A 69 -0.82 -12.50 -9.13
C ALA A 69 -0.93 -11.42 -8.02
N MET A 70 -0.20 -10.32 -8.21
CA MET A 70 -0.23 -9.16 -7.32
C MET A 70 -1.59 -8.47 -7.36
N LEU A 71 -2.16 -8.22 -6.19
CA LEU A 71 -3.36 -7.41 -6.04
C LEU A 71 -2.99 -5.94 -5.81
N HIS A 72 -3.16 -5.13 -6.86
CA HIS A 72 -3.16 -3.68 -6.74
C HIS A 72 -4.53 -3.20 -6.22
N VAL A 73 -4.54 -2.37 -5.19
CA VAL A 73 -5.75 -1.81 -4.58
C VAL A 73 -5.72 -0.29 -4.69
N ALA A 74 -6.47 0.27 -5.64
CA ALA A 74 -6.71 1.70 -5.75
C ALA A 74 -7.74 2.14 -4.70
N LEU A 75 -7.30 2.99 -3.77
CA LEU A 75 -8.12 3.54 -2.71
C LEU A 75 -8.07 5.07 -2.74
N PRO A 76 -9.19 5.78 -2.50
CA PRO A 76 -9.13 7.19 -2.19
C PRO A 76 -8.39 7.41 -0.86
N HIS A 77 -7.84 8.61 -0.68
CA HIS A 77 -6.95 8.93 0.44
C HIS A 77 -7.55 8.70 1.83
N ASP A 78 -8.87 8.82 1.96
CA ASP A 78 -9.65 8.56 3.18
C ASP A 78 -9.80 7.06 3.51
N LEU A 79 -9.65 6.19 2.51
CA LEU A 79 -9.73 4.74 2.63
C LEU A 79 -8.37 4.05 2.63
N LEU A 80 -7.24 4.77 2.60
CA LEU A 80 -5.88 4.16 2.66
C LEU A 80 -5.65 3.30 3.91
N GLY A 81 -6.48 3.42 4.95
CA GLY A 81 -6.45 2.56 6.13
C GLY A 81 -7.10 1.17 5.95
N LEU A 82 -7.74 0.90 4.80
CA LEU A 82 -8.49 -0.34 4.57
C LEU A 82 -7.58 -1.58 4.65
N GLU A 83 -8.08 -2.61 5.31
CA GLU A 83 -7.32 -3.80 5.68
C GLU A 83 -7.44 -4.93 4.65
N VAL A 84 -7.26 -4.61 3.36
CA VAL A 84 -7.48 -5.59 2.27
C VAL A 84 -6.65 -6.86 2.42
N ASP A 85 -5.41 -6.72 2.87
CA ASP A 85 -4.51 -7.82 3.12
C ASP A 85 -4.93 -8.76 4.25
N THR A 86 -5.86 -8.34 5.13
CA THR A 86 -6.40 -9.20 6.20
C THR A 86 -7.66 -9.94 5.78
N TRP A 87 -8.23 -9.62 4.61
CA TRP A 87 -9.45 -10.27 4.14
C TRP A 87 -9.22 -11.75 3.88
N PRO A 88 -10.23 -12.60 4.12
CA PRO A 88 -10.13 -14.01 3.79
C PRO A 88 -9.86 -14.21 2.29
N ASP A 89 -8.88 -15.02 1.96
CA ASP A 89 -8.66 -15.51 0.62
C ASP A 89 -9.89 -16.32 0.17
N PRO A 90 -10.50 -15.98 -0.97
CA PRO A 90 -11.68 -16.70 -1.46
C PRO A 90 -11.46 -18.19 -1.74
N SER A 91 -10.20 -18.62 -1.92
CA SER A 91 -9.84 -20.03 -2.14
C SER A 91 -9.54 -20.77 -0.84
N GLY A 92 -9.68 -20.12 0.32
CA GLY A 92 -9.52 -20.73 1.65
C GLY A 92 -8.09 -20.72 2.19
N GLY A 93 -7.16 -19.98 1.58
CA GLY A 93 -5.73 -19.99 1.92
C GLY A 93 -5.27 -19.17 3.12
N GLY A 94 -6.16 -18.50 3.86
CA GLY A 94 -5.82 -17.55 4.92
C GLY A 94 -6.03 -16.09 4.52
N PRO A 95 -5.43 -15.10 5.17
CA PRO A 95 -5.51 -13.70 4.77
C PRO A 95 -4.87 -13.42 3.39
N LEU A 96 -5.49 -12.54 2.59
CA LEU A 96 -5.03 -12.19 1.24
C LEU A 96 -3.54 -11.81 1.17
N GLY A 97 -3.04 -11.03 2.14
CA GLY A 97 -1.66 -10.57 2.15
C GLY A 97 -0.63 -11.66 2.41
N ALA A 98 -1.04 -12.80 2.96
CA ALA A 98 -0.16 -13.95 3.19
C ALA A 98 -0.19 -14.94 2.01
N VAL A 99 -1.27 -14.96 1.23
CA VAL A 99 -1.39 -15.81 0.03
C VAL A 99 -0.87 -15.13 -1.24
N ARG A 100 -0.85 -13.79 -1.32
CA ARG A 100 -0.35 -13.05 -2.49
C ARG A 100 0.21 -11.66 -2.12
N PRO A 101 1.05 -11.06 -2.99
CA PRO A 101 1.42 -9.66 -2.87
C PRO A 101 0.21 -8.72 -2.96
N VAL A 102 0.10 -7.77 -2.03
CA VAL A 102 -0.97 -6.77 -2.00
C VAL A 102 -0.34 -5.40 -1.83
N VAL A 103 -0.67 -4.46 -2.73
CA VAL A 103 -0.17 -3.08 -2.69
C VAL A 103 -1.30 -2.08 -2.81
N VAL A 104 -1.14 -0.93 -2.17
CA VAL A 104 -2.10 0.18 -2.22
C VAL A 104 -1.63 1.22 -3.24
N ARG A 105 -2.57 1.76 -4.03
CA ARG A 105 -2.41 2.93 -4.90
C ARG A 105 -3.35 4.04 -4.45
N CYS A 106 -2.91 5.30 -4.52
CA CYS A 106 -3.75 6.44 -4.14
C CYS A 106 -4.60 6.88 -5.34
N ALA A 107 -5.84 6.41 -5.38
CA ALA A 107 -6.77 6.68 -6.48
C ALA A 107 -7.16 8.16 -6.61
N SER A 108 -7.02 8.92 -5.52
CA SER A 108 -7.40 10.33 -5.45
C SER A 108 -6.20 11.29 -5.52
N ARG A 109 -5.06 10.86 -6.06
CA ARG A 109 -3.82 11.65 -6.10
C ARG A 109 -4.03 13.00 -6.80
N GLU A 110 -4.77 13.01 -7.91
CA GLU A 110 -5.04 14.22 -8.71
C GLU A 110 -5.80 15.30 -7.94
N GLN A 111 -6.56 14.93 -6.90
CA GLN A 111 -7.28 15.88 -6.04
C GLN A 111 -6.35 16.77 -5.23
N PHE A 112 -5.08 16.37 -5.08
CA PHE A 112 -4.05 17.16 -4.39
C PHE A 112 -3.33 18.17 -5.29
N GLY A 113 -3.71 18.25 -6.58
CA GLY A 113 -3.14 19.17 -7.56
C GLY A 113 -1.88 18.62 -8.26
N PRO A 114 -1.36 19.34 -9.27
CA PRO A 114 -0.30 18.85 -10.15
C PRO A 114 1.03 18.58 -9.43
N GLY A 115 1.29 19.26 -8.31
CA GLY A 115 2.50 19.03 -7.50
C GLY A 115 2.50 17.70 -6.73
N ALA A 116 1.37 16.98 -6.71
CA ALA A 116 1.26 15.67 -6.07
C ALA A 116 1.58 14.51 -7.01
N GLU A 117 1.93 14.75 -8.28
CA GLU A 117 2.42 13.69 -9.15
C GLU A 117 3.68 13.05 -8.56
N VAL A 118 3.89 11.76 -8.80
CA VAL A 118 5.06 11.06 -8.29
C VAL A 118 6.32 11.70 -8.87
N ASP A 119 7.23 12.10 -7.99
CA ASP A 119 8.50 12.70 -8.40
C ASP A 119 9.33 11.65 -9.16
N PRO A 120 9.62 11.86 -10.47
CA PRO A 120 10.33 10.88 -11.29
C PRO A 120 11.79 10.69 -10.85
N VAL A 121 12.43 11.70 -10.27
CA VAL A 121 13.81 11.61 -9.76
C VAL A 121 13.84 10.74 -8.52
N ARG A 122 12.91 10.98 -7.59
CA ARG A 122 12.74 10.14 -6.39
C ARG A 122 12.37 8.71 -6.76
N TRP A 123 11.45 8.54 -7.71
CA TRP A 123 11.07 7.22 -8.22
C TRP A 123 12.28 6.47 -8.78
N ALA A 124 13.07 7.10 -9.67
CA ALA A 124 14.25 6.47 -10.25
C ALA A 124 15.30 6.09 -9.19
N ALA A 125 15.51 6.93 -8.18
CA ALA A 125 16.44 6.63 -7.07
C ALA A 125 16.02 5.39 -6.26
N LEU A 126 14.72 5.12 -6.14
CA LEU A 126 14.19 3.93 -5.46
C LEU A 126 14.18 2.66 -6.34
N HIS A 127 14.49 2.79 -7.63
CA HIS A 127 14.53 1.70 -8.60
C HIS A 127 15.89 1.63 -9.30
N PRO A 128 16.99 1.42 -8.54
CA PRO A 128 18.32 1.38 -9.11
C PRO A 128 18.43 0.25 -10.14
N ARG A 129 18.92 0.58 -11.34
CA ARG A 129 19.09 -0.38 -12.44
C ARG A 129 20.47 -1.04 -12.48
N VAL A 130 21.38 -0.58 -11.61
CA VAL A 130 22.78 -1.02 -11.59
C VAL A 130 22.94 -2.11 -10.53
N PRO A 131 23.41 -3.33 -10.90
CA PRO A 131 23.76 -4.36 -9.93
C PRO A 131 24.80 -3.84 -8.92
N GLY A 132 24.53 -4.00 -7.63
CA GLY A 132 25.42 -3.56 -6.56
C GLY A 132 25.32 -2.09 -6.15
N ALA A 133 24.33 -1.35 -6.67
CA ALA A 133 23.96 -0.05 -6.10
C ALA A 133 23.67 -0.17 -4.59
N GLU A 134 23.95 0.89 -3.84
CA GLU A 134 23.51 0.97 -2.45
C GLU A 134 21.99 0.77 -2.42
N GLY A 135 21.53 -0.22 -1.65
CA GLY A 135 20.12 -0.60 -1.64
C GLY A 135 19.24 0.54 -1.14
N VAL A 136 17.94 0.46 -1.41
CA VAL A 136 16.98 1.45 -0.90
C VAL A 136 16.97 1.51 0.64
N HIS A 137 16.81 2.71 1.19
CA HIS A 137 16.72 2.92 2.63
C HIS A 137 15.30 3.31 3.05
N GLY A 138 14.94 2.93 4.27
CA GLY A 138 13.68 3.31 4.91
C GLY A 138 13.91 4.31 6.04
N SER A 139 13.09 5.35 6.10
CA SER A 139 13.18 6.42 7.09
C SER A 139 11.89 6.55 7.90
N VAL A 140 11.97 6.42 9.23
CA VAL A 140 10.80 6.56 10.11
C VAL A 140 10.51 8.05 10.36
N LEU A 141 9.34 8.53 9.94
CA LEU A 141 9.06 9.96 9.91
C LEU A 141 8.11 10.46 11.02
N ASP A 142 7.26 9.59 11.58
CA ASP A 142 6.16 9.99 12.47
C ASP A 142 6.33 9.50 13.92
N CYS A 143 7.55 9.12 14.32
CA CYS A 143 7.83 8.51 15.61
C CYS A 143 9.03 9.17 16.28
N ALA A 144 8.87 9.57 17.55
CA ALA A 144 9.93 10.01 18.44
C ALA A 144 9.95 9.10 19.67
N GLY A 145 10.75 8.03 19.62
CA GLY A 145 10.89 7.08 20.74
C GLY A 145 9.57 6.42 21.17
N GLY A 146 8.68 6.09 20.23
CA GLY A 146 7.36 5.52 20.50
C GLY A 146 6.23 6.54 20.61
N THR A 147 6.56 7.84 20.63
CA THR A 147 5.57 8.92 20.65
C THR A 147 5.22 9.35 19.22
N PRO A 148 3.92 9.49 18.86
CA PRO A 148 3.51 10.06 17.58
C PRO A 148 4.08 11.46 17.37
N ARG A 149 4.60 11.72 16.17
CA ARG A 149 5.17 13.01 15.75
C ARG A 149 4.59 13.39 14.40
N ALA A 150 4.27 14.67 14.23
CA ALA A 150 3.85 15.19 12.93
C ALA A 150 5.03 15.12 11.92
N LEU A 151 4.69 14.96 10.65
CA LEU A 151 5.68 15.01 9.57
C LEU A 151 6.30 16.42 9.47
N ALA A 152 7.54 16.49 8.98
CA ALA A 152 8.18 17.77 8.67
C ALA A 152 7.43 18.50 7.54
N ASP A 153 7.48 19.83 7.51
CA ASP A 153 6.76 20.63 6.51
C ASP A 153 7.41 20.57 5.12
N ASP A 154 8.71 20.30 5.06
CA ASP A 154 9.53 20.28 3.86
C ASP A 154 9.78 18.86 3.34
N LEU A 155 8.78 17.96 3.38
CA LEU A 155 8.91 16.57 2.92
C LEU A 155 9.58 16.41 1.53
N VAL A 156 9.37 17.39 0.64
CA VAL A 156 9.95 17.41 -0.71
C VAL A 156 11.49 17.51 -0.70
N THR A 157 12.10 18.08 0.34
CA THR A 157 13.56 18.27 0.46
C THR A 157 14.26 17.06 1.06
N LEU A 158 13.50 16.12 1.63
CA LEU A 158 14.08 14.93 2.26
C LEU A 158 14.74 14.02 1.22
N PRO A 159 15.81 13.28 1.61
CA PRO A 159 16.45 12.30 0.74
C PRO A 159 15.45 11.32 0.10
N ALA A 160 15.85 10.73 -1.03
CA ALA A 160 15.07 9.72 -1.75
C ALA A 160 15.08 8.36 -1.01
N GLU A 161 14.52 8.36 0.19
CA GLU A 161 14.30 7.17 1.02
C GLU A 161 12.81 6.84 1.07
N ILE A 162 12.50 5.59 1.40
CA ILE A 162 11.13 5.12 1.58
C ILE A 162 10.61 5.62 2.93
N PRO A 163 9.60 6.51 2.96
CA PRO A 163 9.02 6.96 4.20
C PRO A 163 8.29 5.81 4.91
N VAL A 164 8.54 5.67 6.20
CA VAL A 164 7.93 4.68 7.08
C VAL A 164 7.14 5.40 8.16
N LEU A 165 5.83 5.14 8.23
CA LEU A 165 4.96 5.66 9.29
C LEU A 165 4.70 4.58 10.34
N CYS A 166 5.34 4.71 11.49
CA CYS A 166 5.19 3.81 12.62
C CYS A 166 3.93 4.12 13.45
N GLN A 167 3.52 5.38 13.53
CA GLN A 167 2.49 5.91 14.43
C GLN A 167 1.25 6.41 13.68
N TYR A 168 1.07 6.03 12.41
CA TYR A 168 -0.13 6.35 11.67
C TYR A 168 -1.36 5.71 12.32
N ARG A 169 -2.32 6.55 12.75
CA ARG A 169 -3.51 6.15 13.51
C ARG A 169 -4.81 6.45 12.76
N GLY A 170 -4.74 6.53 11.44
CA GLY A 170 -5.88 6.87 10.60
C GLY A 170 -6.17 8.38 10.53
N ALA A 171 -6.98 8.75 9.54
CA ALA A 171 -7.23 10.14 9.15
C ALA A 171 -7.83 11.04 10.25
N ALA A 172 -8.53 10.46 11.23
CA ALA A 172 -9.13 11.21 12.34
C ALA A 172 -8.14 11.56 13.46
N HIS A 173 -6.91 11.02 13.45
CA HIS A 173 -5.95 11.27 14.53
C HIS A 173 -5.33 12.68 14.41
N PRO A 174 -5.32 13.50 15.49
CA PRO A 174 -4.95 14.92 15.40
C PRO A 174 -3.48 15.18 15.03
N VAL A 175 -2.58 14.21 15.23
CA VAL A 175 -1.13 14.39 15.00
C VAL A 175 -0.65 13.69 13.72
N THR A 176 -1.26 12.56 13.37
CA THR A 176 -0.79 11.68 12.28
C THR A 176 -1.82 11.46 11.19
N GLY A 177 -3.01 12.05 11.32
CA GLY A 177 -4.11 11.87 10.37
C GLY A 177 -3.84 12.44 8.98
N ASP A 178 -3.00 13.48 8.88
CA ASP A 178 -2.60 14.11 7.63
C ASP A 178 -1.34 13.50 7.00
N ALA A 179 -0.69 12.53 7.66
CA ALA A 179 0.61 12.00 7.24
C ALA A 179 0.59 11.39 5.83
N LEU A 180 -0.38 10.52 5.53
CA LEU A 180 -0.51 9.92 4.19
C LEU A 180 -0.84 10.96 3.10
N PRO A 181 -1.86 11.84 3.26
CA PRO A 181 -2.08 12.96 2.33
C PRO A 181 -0.84 13.84 2.10
N ARG A 182 -0.02 14.08 3.12
CA ARG A 182 1.22 14.87 3.00
C ARG A 182 2.30 14.16 2.20
N LEU A 183 2.49 12.86 2.39
CA LEU A 183 3.40 12.07 1.54
C LEU A 183 2.96 12.10 0.08
N VAL A 184 1.67 11.91 -0.20
CA VAL A 184 1.12 11.96 -1.57
C VAL A 184 1.36 13.34 -2.19
N ARG A 185 1.03 14.43 -1.47
CA ARG A 185 1.28 15.82 -1.92
C ARG A 185 2.76 16.12 -2.17
N ALA A 186 3.66 15.48 -1.44
CA ALA A 186 5.10 15.64 -1.60
C ALA A 186 5.71 14.77 -2.71
N GLY A 187 4.87 14.12 -3.53
CA GLY A 187 5.32 13.34 -4.69
C GLY A 187 5.86 11.94 -4.34
N TYR A 188 5.58 11.41 -3.15
CA TYR A 188 5.94 10.03 -2.82
C TYR A 188 5.01 9.05 -3.55
N GLY A 189 5.60 8.16 -4.34
CA GLY A 189 4.94 6.99 -4.94
C GLY A 189 5.10 5.71 -4.13
N VAL A 190 6.09 5.65 -3.23
CA VAL A 190 6.36 4.49 -2.38
C VAL A 190 6.35 4.93 -0.91
N ALA A 191 5.62 4.21 -0.07
CA ALA A 191 5.59 4.44 1.38
C ALA A 191 5.20 3.18 2.14
N LEU A 192 5.68 3.03 3.37
CA LEU A 192 5.25 1.99 4.29
C LEU A 192 4.56 2.60 5.51
N TRP A 193 3.54 1.96 6.04
CA TRP A 193 2.99 2.34 7.34
C TRP A 193 2.49 1.14 8.12
N ARG A 194 2.50 1.24 9.44
CA ARG A 194 1.85 0.29 10.33
C ARG A 194 0.47 0.82 10.72
N ARG A 195 -0.58 0.06 10.46
CA ARG A 195 -1.92 0.36 10.94
C ARG A 195 -2.02 0.10 12.46
N ARG A 196 -2.90 0.85 13.14
CA ARG A 196 -3.07 0.86 14.61
C ARG A 196 -4.52 0.59 15.08
N GLY A 197 -5.40 0.21 14.16
CA GLY A 197 -6.72 -0.37 14.42
C GLY A 197 -7.82 0.67 14.50
N GLU A 198 -7.49 1.95 14.42
CA GLU A 198 -8.45 3.06 14.43
C GLU A 198 -9.37 3.01 13.22
N PHE A 199 -8.85 2.75 12.02
CA PHE A 199 -9.67 2.64 10.81
C PHE A 199 -10.75 1.57 10.95
N SER A 200 -10.36 0.37 11.37
CA SER A 200 -11.29 -0.73 11.63
C SER A 200 -12.32 -0.37 12.69
N ARG A 201 -11.91 0.27 13.79
CA ARG A 201 -12.84 0.77 14.82
C ARG A 201 -13.85 1.79 14.28
N THR A 202 -13.41 2.75 13.45
CA THR A 202 -14.28 3.77 12.85
C THR A 202 -15.39 3.17 12.01
N TYR A 203 -15.11 2.10 11.26
CA TYR A 203 -16.07 1.48 10.34
C TYR A 203 -16.69 0.18 10.86
N GLY A 204 -16.52 -0.12 12.16
CA GLY A 204 -17.10 -1.30 12.81
C GLY A 204 -16.52 -2.63 12.31
N MET A 205 -15.26 -2.63 11.89
CA MET A 205 -14.49 -3.82 11.52
C MET A 205 -13.65 -4.30 12.71
N VAL A 206 -13.43 -5.61 12.81
CA VAL A 206 -12.61 -6.20 13.89
C VAL A 206 -11.13 -5.85 13.66
N PRO A 207 -10.44 -5.21 14.61
CA PRO A 207 -9.01 -4.93 14.47
C PRO A 207 -8.20 -6.23 14.40
N GLY A 208 -7.31 -6.34 13.41
CA GLY A 208 -6.53 -7.55 13.20
C GLY A 208 -5.31 -7.71 14.12
N TYR A 209 -4.69 -6.62 14.62
CA TYR A 209 -3.32 -6.66 15.15
C TYR A 209 -3.16 -6.06 16.55
N ALA A 210 -2.27 -6.68 17.34
CA ALA A 210 -1.91 -6.21 18.67
C ALA A 210 -0.72 -5.23 18.62
N TYR A 211 -0.82 -4.10 19.32
CA TYR A 211 0.33 -3.24 19.59
C TYR A 211 0.72 -3.32 21.06
N ASP A 212 1.98 -3.68 21.31
CA ASP A 212 2.60 -3.80 22.63
C ASP A 212 3.21 -2.50 23.17
N GLY A 213 3.18 -1.41 22.38
CA GLY A 213 3.76 -0.12 22.76
C GLY A 213 5.24 0.06 22.40
N ASN A 214 5.96 -0.99 21.96
CA ASN A 214 7.38 -0.90 21.62
C ASN A 214 7.58 -0.81 20.09
N CYS A 215 8.29 0.22 19.62
CA CYS A 215 8.56 0.42 18.19
C CYS A 215 9.99 0.09 17.77
N SER A 216 10.91 -0.17 18.69
CA SER A 216 12.34 -0.39 18.38
C SER A 216 12.58 -1.63 17.53
N GLY A 217 11.91 -2.74 17.85
CA GLY A 217 11.97 -3.97 17.05
C GLY A 217 11.43 -3.75 15.63
N PHE A 218 10.32 -3.00 15.51
CA PHE A 218 9.76 -2.64 14.21
C PHE A 218 10.72 -1.76 13.39
N HIS A 219 11.28 -0.69 13.98
CA HIS A 219 12.21 0.21 13.28
C HIS A 219 13.45 -0.52 12.76
N THR A 220 14.05 -1.35 13.60
CA THR A 220 15.23 -2.14 13.20
C THR A 220 14.88 -3.10 12.08
N ARG A 221 13.77 -3.83 12.22
CA ARG A 221 13.40 -4.86 11.24
C ARG A 221 13.00 -4.25 9.90
N VAL A 222 12.15 -3.24 9.88
CA VAL A 222 11.73 -2.58 8.63
C VAL A 222 12.93 -1.96 7.89
N GLY A 223 13.88 -1.35 8.62
CA GLY A 223 15.09 -0.79 8.00
C GLY A 223 16.05 -1.85 7.43
N GLN A 224 16.16 -3.02 8.06
CA GLN A 224 16.94 -4.15 7.53
C GLN A 224 16.29 -4.72 6.27
N GLU A 225 14.99 -4.93 6.30
CA GLU A 225 14.23 -5.58 5.25
C GLU A 225 14.06 -4.71 4.00
N VAL A 226 13.84 -3.40 4.18
CA VAL A 226 13.86 -2.43 3.07
C VAL A 226 15.23 -2.44 2.38
N ARG A 227 16.32 -2.43 3.16
CA ARG A 227 17.68 -2.49 2.60
C ARG A 227 17.94 -3.80 1.85
N ALA A 228 17.45 -4.92 2.39
CA ALA A 228 17.59 -6.25 1.77
C ALA A 228 16.77 -6.39 0.47
N ALA A 229 15.71 -5.61 0.29
CA ALA A 229 14.95 -5.59 -0.96
C ALA A 229 15.73 -4.98 -2.13
N HIS A 230 16.75 -4.15 -1.85
CA HIS A 230 17.62 -3.43 -2.81
C HIS A 230 16.91 -2.44 -3.75
N SER A 231 15.64 -2.66 -4.09
CA SER A 231 14.80 -1.84 -4.96
C SER A 231 13.37 -1.82 -4.42
N ALA A 232 12.67 -0.70 -4.60
CA ALA A 232 11.27 -0.58 -4.23
C ALA A 232 10.37 -1.57 -5.00
N ALA A 233 10.74 -1.96 -6.22
CA ALA A 233 10.01 -2.97 -7.00
C ALA A 233 10.00 -4.37 -6.35
N GLN A 234 10.92 -4.65 -5.43
CA GLN A 234 10.98 -5.92 -4.71
C GLN A 234 10.15 -5.92 -3.42
N LEU A 235 9.75 -4.75 -2.92
CA LEU A 235 9.01 -4.62 -1.66
C LEU A 235 7.64 -5.34 -1.64
N PRO A 236 6.85 -5.36 -2.74
CA PRO A 236 5.59 -6.10 -2.74
C PRO A 236 5.79 -7.60 -2.46
N TYR A 237 6.83 -8.20 -3.05
CA TYR A 237 7.19 -9.60 -2.86
C TYR A 237 7.80 -9.84 -1.48
N ALA A 238 8.69 -8.96 -1.03
CA ALA A 238 9.28 -9.05 0.31
C ALA A 238 8.21 -8.97 1.40
N LEU A 239 7.25 -8.04 1.29
CA LEU A 239 6.13 -7.93 2.24
C LEU A 239 5.24 -9.18 2.24
N HIS A 240 4.99 -9.76 1.06
CA HIS A 240 4.29 -11.03 0.95
C HIS A 240 5.05 -12.14 1.70
N ASP A 241 6.35 -12.29 1.48
CA ASP A 241 7.19 -13.29 2.16
C ASP A 241 7.19 -13.09 3.69
N TRP A 242 7.24 -11.84 4.16
CA TRP A 242 7.16 -11.54 5.59
C TRP A 242 5.83 -11.97 6.19
N ARG A 243 4.71 -11.81 5.48
CA ARG A 243 3.36 -12.18 5.94
C ARG A 243 3.15 -13.68 5.89
N ARG A 244 3.58 -14.34 4.82
CA ARG A 244 3.59 -15.80 4.70
C ARG A 244 4.42 -16.43 5.83
N ALA A 245 5.57 -15.85 6.17
CA ALA A 245 6.36 -16.29 7.33
C ALA A 245 5.68 -15.98 8.68
N ALA A 246 4.88 -14.92 8.75
CA ALA A 246 4.16 -14.51 9.97
C ALA A 246 3.05 -15.48 10.35
N GLU A 247 2.32 -16.05 9.39
CA GLU A 247 1.35 -17.13 9.62
C GLU A 247 1.97 -18.35 10.32
N HIS A 248 3.28 -18.52 10.16
CA HIS A 248 4.07 -19.57 10.79
C HIS A 248 4.78 -19.10 12.09
N GLY A 249 4.39 -17.95 12.66
CA GLY A 249 4.82 -17.48 13.98
C GLY A 249 5.75 -16.24 14.02
N ARG A 250 5.83 -15.42 12.95
CA ARG A 250 6.67 -14.19 12.89
C ARG A 250 5.87 -12.88 12.69
N GLY A 251 5.10 -12.44 13.69
CA GLY A 251 4.10 -11.36 13.58
C GLY A 251 4.57 -9.89 13.57
N TRP A 252 5.73 -9.53 12.99
CA TRP A 252 6.17 -8.12 12.95
C TRP A 252 5.59 -7.32 11.76
N SER A 253 5.34 -8.01 10.65
CA SER A 253 4.76 -7.46 9.41
C SER A 253 3.25 -7.27 9.50
N GLU A 254 2.65 -7.67 10.61
CA GLU A 254 1.23 -7.55 10.86
C GLU A 254 0.78 -6.07 10.86
N GLY A 255 -0.21 -5.77 10.03
CA GLY A 255 -0.70 -4.40 9.84
C GLY A 255 0.26 -3.46 9.10
N VAL A 256 1.41 -3.94 8.60
CA VAL A 256 2.28 -3.17 7.71
C VAL A 256 1.66 -3.10 6.33
N VAL A 257 1.55 -1.92 5.75
CA VAL A 257 0.97 -1.67 4.43
C VAL A 257 2.01 -0.99 3.55
N LEU A 258 2.01 -1.34 2.27
CA LEU A 258 2.85 -0.74 1.24
C LEU A 258 1.98 0.03 0.25
N MET A 259 2.24 1.32 0.12
CA MET A 259 1.84 2.08 -1.07
C MET A 259 2.92 1.89 -2.13
N TYR A 260 2.52 1.44 -3.30
CA TYR A 260 3.35 1.34 -4.50
C TYR A 260 2.53 1.89 -5.67
N ASP A 261 2.68 3.19 -5.88
CA ASP A 261 1.91 4.03 -6.79
C ASP A 261 2.88 4.64 -7.81
N PRO A 262 3.03 4.03 -9.00
CA PRO A 262 3.98 4.48 -10.00
C PRO A 262 3.57 5.83 -10.63
N PRO A 263 4.51 6.58 -11.21
CA PRO A 263 4.19 7.78 -11.97
C PRO A 263 3.30 7.43 -13.17
N ARG A 264 2.34 8.30 -13.49
CA ARG A 264 1.38 8.07 -14.59
C ARG A 264 2.05 8.11 -15.96
N ALA A 265 2.97 9.05 -16.13
CA ALA A 265 3.87 9.08 -17.27
C ALA A 265 5.15 8.35 -16.90
N ALA A 266 5.61 7.44 -17.77
CA ALA A 266 6.94 6.88 -17.62
C ALA A 266 7.95 8.04 -17.51
N PRO A 267 8.86 8.04 -16.51
CA PRO A 267 9.92 9.03 -16.49
C PRO A 267 10.61 8.95 -17.84
N ALA A 268 10.67 10.07 -18.56
CA ALA A 268 11.38 10.15 -19.83
C ALA A 268 12.74 9.49 -19.60
N LEU A 269 12.95 8.36 -20.26
CA LEU A 269 14.20 7.63 -20.18
C LEU A 269 15.27 8.64 -20.58
N LEU A 270 16.01 9.17 -19.61
CA LEU A 270 17.29 9.79 -19.89
C LEU A 270 18.12 8.64 -20.46
N ALA A 271 18.12 8.53 -21.79
CA ALA A 271 19.00 7.64 -22.50
C ALA A 271 20.41 7.92 -21.99
N PRO A 272 21.20 6.88 -21.65
CA PRO A 272 22.61 7.11 -21.41
C PRO A 272 23.24 7.69 -22.69
N PRO A 273 24.21 8.62 -22.59
CA PRO A 273 24.98 9.09 -23.73
C PRO A 273 25.75 7.95 -24.42
#